data_AF-A0A0Q6R7F4-F1
#
_entry.id   AF-A0A0Q6R7F4-F1
#
_cell.length_a   1.000
_cell.length_b   1.000
_cell.length_c   1.000
_cell.angle_alpha   90.00
_cell.angle_beta   90.00
_cell.angle_gamma   90.00
#
_symmetry.space_group_name_H-M   'P 1'
#
loop_
_entity.id
_entity.type
_entity.pdbx_description
1 polymer ?
#
loop_
_entity_poly.entity_id
_entity_poly.type
_entity_poly.pdbx_seq_one_letter_code
_entity_poly.pdbx_strand_id
1 'polypeptide(L)'
;MTIEDLIDIQEEGGRARGTGLKLHDNPYLRGGTPFSDKSALDDGLVRHNAWKFGWEAEDASRDESVAEAFRMLGAESRGQRYSKILS
;
A
#
# COMPACT_ATOMS: atom_id res chain seq x y z
N MET A 1 -17.64 2.18 15.58
CA MET A 1 -17.07 1.91 14.25
C MET A 1 -17.62 0.58 13.74
N THR A 2 -18.03 0.51 12.48
CA THR A 2 -18.41 -0.74 11.78
C THR A 2 -17.27 -1.22 10.87
N ILE A 3 -17.44 -2.39 10.23
CA ILE A 3 -16.47 -2.90 9.25
C ILE A 3 -16.45 -2.00 8.00
N GLU A 4 -17.61 -1.48 7.64
CA GLU A 4 -17.87 -0.63 6.48
C GLU A 4 -17.15 0.70 6.65
N ASP A 5 -17.20 1.29 7.85
CA ASP A 5 -16.39 2.48 8.19
C ASP A 5 -14.88 2.21 7.96
N LEU A 6 -14.40 1.01 8.29
CA LEU A 6 -12.99 0.65 8.11
C LEU A 6 -12.63 0.44 6.64
N ILE A 7 -13.56 -0.10 5.84
CA ILE A 7 -13.38 -0.28 4.41
C ILE A 7 -13.28 1.09 3.74
N ASP A 8 -14.19 2.02 4.05
CA ASP A 8 -14.17 3.37 3.50
C ASP A 8 -12.85 4.10 3.80
N ILE A 9 -12.33 3.94 5.02
CA ILE A 9 -11.05 4.51 5.44
C ILE A 9 -9.85 3.83 4.75
N GLN A 10 -9.90 2.51 4.54
CA GLN A 10 -8.88 1.81 3.75
C GLN A 10 -8.87 2.31 2.31
N GLU A 11 -10.03 2.46 1.68
CA GLU A 11 -10.12 3.00 0.33
C GLU A 11 -9.61 4.45 0.25
N GLU A 12 -9.89 5.27 1.27
CA GLU A 12 -9.33 6.61 1.39
C GLU A 12 -7.79 6.59 1.43
N GLY A 13 -7.21 5.69 2.22
CA GLY A 13 -5.76 5.47 2.28
C GLY A 13 -5.16 5.09 0.93
N GLY A 14 -5.81 4.17 0.22
CA GLY A 14 -5.40 3.76 -1.14
C GLY A 14 -5.47 4.93 -2.13
N ARG A 15 -6.58 5.68 -2.15
CA ARG A 15 -6.71 6.89 -2.99
C ARG A 15 -5.64 7.93 -2.66
N ALA A 16 -5.32 8.13 -1.38
CA ALA A 16 -4.29 9.07 -0.94
C ALA A 16 -2.90 8.68 -1.48
N ARG A 17 -2.55 7.40 -1.48
CA ARG A 17 -1.32 6.93 -2.12
C ARG A 17 -1.32 7.25 -3.63
N GLY A 18 -2.47 7.05 -4.27
CA GLY A 18 -2.69 7.35 -5.69
C GLY A 18 -2.49 8.81 -6.05
N THR A 19 -2.90 9.75 -5.18
CA THR A 19 -2.74 11.21 -5.38
C THR A 19 -1.37 11.75 -4.96
N GLY A 20 -0.51 10.91 -4.38
CA GLY A 20 0.88 11.26 -4.02
C GLY A 20 1.07 11.73 -2.58
N LEU A 21 0.03 11.69 -1.74
CA LEU A 21 0.15 11.92 -0.30
C LEU A 21 1.12 10.91 0.31
N LYS A 22 1.97 11.37 1.24
CA LYS A 22 2.92 10.51 1.92
C LYS A 22 2.25 9.81 3.09
N LEU A 23 2.79 8.67 3.49
CA LEU A 23 2.25 7.91 4.63
C LEU A 23 2.19 8.75 5.93
N HIS A 24 3.14 9.66 6.12
CA HIS A 24 3.16 10.56 7.29
C HIS A 24 2.13 11.69 7.23
N ASP A 25 1.49 11.90 6.08
CA ASP A 25 0.37 12.83 5.90
C ASP A 25 -0.98 12.19 6.26
N ASN A 26 -0.98 11.01 6.89
CA ASN A 26 -2.19 10.33 7.35
C ASN A 26 -3.04 11.30 8.20
N PRO A 27 -4.29 11.58 7.84
CA PRO A 27 -5.13 12.55 8.55
C PRO A 27 -5.47 12.11 9.98
N TYR A 28 -5.32 10.82 10.28
CA TYR A 28 -5.50 10.24 11.61
C TYR A 28 -4.19 10.17 12.41
N LEU A 29 -3.08 10.69 11.87
CA LEU A 29 -1.80 10.79 12.56
C LEU A 29 -1.89 11.93 13.60
N ARG A 30 -2.39 11.57 14.78
CA ARG A 30 -2.47 12.35 16.04
C ARG A 30 -2.32 13.88 15.89
N GLY A 31 -3.45 14.55 15.67
CA GLY A 31 -3.66 15.93 16.08
C GLY A 31 -4.15 16.01 17.53
N GLY A 32 -3.25 16.06 18.50
CA GLY A 32 -3.37 16.86 19.73
C GLY A 32 -4.56 16.71 20.71
N THR A 33 -5.56 15.86 20.54
CA THR A 33 -6.66 15.79 21.51
C THR A 33 -6.23 15.01 22.75
N PRO A 34 -6.27 15.59 23.96
CA PRO A 34 -6.12 14.82 25.19
C PRO A 34 -7.40 14.01 25.34
N PHE A 35 -7.37 12.79 24.81
CA PHE A 35 -8.46 11.85 24.96
C PHE A 35 -8.65 11.59 26.45
N SER A 36 -9.74 12.15 26.98
CA SER A 36 -10.12 11.97 28.39
C SER A 36 -10.68 10.58 28.65
N ASP A 37 -10.92 9.80 27.59
CA ASP A 37 -11.47 8.45 27.62
C ASP A 37 -10.64 7.49 26.73
N LYS A 38 -10.40 6.28 27.23
CA LYS A 38 -9.66 5.20 26.55
C LYS A 38 -10.35 4.72 25.28
N SER A 39 -11.69 4.78 25.24
CA SER A 39 -12.48 4.38 24.07
C SER A 39 -12.14 5.21 22.83
N ALA A 40 -11.97 6.52 23.01
CA ALA A 40 -11.67 7.45 21.93
C ALA A 40 -10.20 7.36 21.45
N LEU A 41 -9.27 6.94 22.34
CA LEU A 41 -7.90 6.59 21.94
C LEU A 41 -7.87 5.38 21.01
N ASP A 42 -8.67 4.37 21.33
CA ASP A 42 -8.76 3.12 20.56
C ASP A 42 -9.38 3.39 19.18
N ASP A 43 -10.47 4.17 19.12
CA ASP A 43 -11.10 4.59 17.86
C ASP A 43 -10.12 5.36 16.95
N GLY A 44 -9.31 6.27 17.50
CA GLY A 44 -8.30 7.01 16.72
C GLY A 44 -7.22 6.10 16.14
N LEU A 45 -6.74 5.12 16.92
CA LEU A 45 -5.74 4.16 16.48
C LEU A 45 -6.27 3.23 15.38
N VAL A 46 -7.53 2.80 15.52
CA VAL A 46 -8.18 1.93 14.53
C VAL A 46 -8.31 2.65 13.18
N ARG A 47 -8.75 3.91 13.16
CA ARG A 47 -8.82 4.72 11.92
C ARG A 47 -7.45 4.93 11.29
N HIS A 48 -6.44 5.25 12.12
CA HIS A 48 -5.06 5.37 11.66
C HIS A 48 -4.57 4.10 10.97
N ASN A 49 -4.81 2.94 11.58
CA ASN A 49 -4.36 1.66 11.04
C ASN A 49 -5.10 1.27 9.76
N ALA A 50 -6.42 1.51 9.70
CA ALA A 50 -7.20 1.25 8.50
C ALA A 50 -6.71 2.10 7.31
N TRP A 51 -6.47 3.40 7.52
CA TRP A 51 -5.98 4.28 6.46
C TRP A 51 -4.58 3.88 6.01
N LYS A 52 -3.70 3.61 6.98
CA LYS A 52 -2.32 3.17 6.71
C LYS A 52 -2.31 1.88 5.90
N PHE A 53 -3.15 0.90 6.25
CA PHE A 53 -3.24 -0.36 5.52
C PHE A 53 -3.59 -0.14 4.05
N GLY A 54 -4.61 0.66 3.76
CA GLY A 54 -5.00 0.99 2.39
C GLY A 54 -3.87 1.69 1.60
N TRP A 55 -3.18 2.63 2.23
CA TRP A 55 -2.04 3.32 1.63
C TRP A 55 -0.90 2.35 1.30
N GLU A 56 -0.51 1.47 2.24
CA GLU A 56 0.58 0.50 2.07
C GLU A 56 0.23 -0.57 1.03
N ALA A 57 -1.03 -1.01 0.99
CA ALA A 57 -1.51 -1.95 -0.02
C ALA A 57 -1.39 -1.38 -1.45
N GLU A 58 -1.77 -0.12 -1.64
CA GLU A 58 -1.63 0.57 -2.92
C GLU A 58 -0.16 0.88 -3.26
N ASP A 59 0.70 1.16 -2.27
CA ASP A 59 2.13 1.35 -2.52
C ASP A 59 2.80 0.03 -2.96
N ALA A 60 2.48 -1.07 -2.29
CA ALA A 60 2.99 -2.39 -2.62
C ALA A 60 2.46 -2.91 -3.97
N SER A 61 1.22 -2.58 -4.35
CA SER A 61 0.65 -2.96 -5.65
C SER A 61 1.42 -2.36 -6.85
N ARG A 62 2.14 -1.26 -6.61
CA ARG A 62 2.95 -0.53 -7.59
C ARG A 62 4.39 -1.03 -7.67
N ASP A 63 4.78 -2.00 -6.83
CA ASP A 63 6.09 -2.62 -6.93
C ASP A 63 6.19 -3.44 -8.24
N GLU A 64 6.87 -2.87 -9.23
CA GLU A 64 7.09 -3.51 -10.53
C GLU A 64 8.16 -4.62 -10.49
N SER A 65 8.79 -4.90 -9.35
CA SER A 65 9.88 -5.90 -9.25
C SER A 65 9.46 -7.27 -9.77
N VAL A 66 8.20 -7.68 -9.56
CA VAL A 66 7.65 -8.92 -10.09
C VAL A 66 7.56 -8.87 -11.62
N ALA A 67 7.04 -7.76 -12.18
CA ALA A 67 6.95 -7.58 -13.62
C ALA A 67 8.34 -7.49 -14.28
N GLU A 68 9.31 -6.87 -13.62
CA GLU A 68 10.70 -6.84 -14.03
C GLU A 68 11.34 -8.24 -14.02
N ALA A 69 11.13 -9.02 -12.95
CA ALA A 69 11.60 -10.40 -12.86
C ALA A 69 11.07 -11.27 -14.01
N PHE A 70 9.77 -11.16 -14.34
CA PHE A 70 9.20 -11.87 -15.51
C PHE A 70 9.81 -11.41 -16.84
N ARG A 71 10.06 -10.10 -17.01
CA ARG A 71 10.73 -9.57 -18.20
C ARG A 71 12.15 -10.13 -18.36
N MET A 72 12.92 -10.22 -17.26
CA MET A 72 14.27 -10.77 -17.25
C MET A 72 14.28 -12.26 -17.61
N LEU A 73 13.43 -13.07 -16.98
CA LEU A 73 13.30 -14.51 -17.30
C LEU A 73 12.96 -14.74 -18.78
N GLY A 74 12.06 -13.94 -19.35
CA GLY A 74 11.71 -14.01 -20.77
C GLY A 74 12.82 -13.54 -21.72
N ALA A 75 13.72 -12.67 -21.29
CA ALA A 75 14.88 -12.25 -22.06
C ALA A 75 15.99 -13.32 -22.06
N GLU A 76 16.29 -13.92 -20.92
CA GLU A 76 17.26 -15.02 -20.79
C GLU A 76 16.85 -16.26 -21.59
N SER A 77 15.57 -16.62 -21.54
CA SER A 77 15.01 -17.73 -22.30
C SER A 77 15.18 -17.56 -23.82
N ARG A 78 15.11 -16.32 -24.31
CA ARG A 78 15.35 -16.00 -25.73
C ARG A 78 16.84 -16.04 -26.06
N GLY A 79 17.71 -15.50 -25.19
CA GLY A 79 19.17 -15.54 -25.37
C GLY A 79 19.75 -16.95 -25.47
N GLN A 80 19.30 -17.89 -24.62
CA GLN A 80 19.72 -19.29 -24.70
C GLN A 80 19.28 -19.96 -26.01
N ARG A 81 18.09 -19.64 -26.51
CA ARG A 81 17.53 -20.22 -27.73
C ARG A 81 18.33 -19.83 -28.98
N TYR A 82 18.83 -18.60 -29.07
CA TYR A 82 19.67 -18.16 -30.18
C TYR A 82 21.09 -18.77 -30.12
N SER A 83 21.66 -18.96 -28.93
CA SER A 83 22.98 -19.60 -28.79
C SER A 83 23.01 -21.05 -29.28
N LYS A 84 21.88 -21.77 -29.13
CA LYS A 84 21.74 -23.19 -29.49
C LYS A 84 21.44 -23.43 -30.97
N ILE A 85 21.06 -22.39 -31.71
CA ILE A 85 20.80 -22.45 -33.16
C ILE A 85 22.08 -22.13 -33.96
N LEU A 86 23.03 -21.41 -33.35
CA LEU A 86 24.28 -20.97 -33.99
C LEU A 86 25.50 -21.84 -33.62
N SER A 87 25.31 -22.91 -32.85
CA SER A 87 26.33 -23.93 -32.50
C SER A 87 26.08 -25.24 -33.25
#